data_AF-A0A7V2UK87-F1
#
_entry.id   AF-A0A7V2UK87-F1
#
_cell.length_a   1.000
_cell.length_b   1.000
_cell.length_c   1.000
_cell.angle_alpha   90.00
_cell.angle_beta   90.00
_cell.angle_gamma   90.00
#
_symmetry.space_group_name_H-M   'P 1'
#
loop_
_entity.id
_entity.type
_entity.pdbx_description
1 polymer ?
#
loop_
_entity_poly.entity_id
_entity_poly.type
_entity_poly.pdbx_seq_one_letter_code
_entity_poly.pdbx_strand_id
1 'polypeptide(L)'
;MDILDLFFHFTNFLLPAVAVACLLTPGVVGWRGLRLSGPAARRLWHVWFVLGGVGVGVLLIGLAWYGRDGKVATYAALVLAMGSTAWWLRRH
;
A
#
# COMPACT_ATOMS: atom_id res chain seq x y z
N MET A 1 15.38 21.74 5.85
CA MET A 1 14.22 21.22 5.13
C MET A 1 13.08 22.16 5.46
N ASP A 2 12.58 22.86 4.46
CA ASP A 2 11.39 23.69 4.61
C ASP A 2 10.17 22.78 4.90
N ILE A 3 9.07 23.31 5.44
CA ILE A 3 7.86 22.51 5.73
C ILE A 3 7.33 21.85 4.44
N LEU A 4 7.47 22.54 3.30
CA LEU A 4 7.13 22.00 1.99
C LEU A 4 8.02 20.80 1.60
N ASP A 5 9.33 20.87 1.85
CA ASP A 5 10.24 19.76 1.54
C ASP A 5 9.87 18.50 2.32
N LEU A 6 9.51 18.67 3.59
CA LEU A 6 9.08 17.56 4.44
C LEU A 6 7.80 16.93 3.90
N PHE A 7 6.83 17.75 3.49
CA PHE A 7 5.60 17.28 2.86
C PHE A 7 5.86 16.50 1.57
N PHE A 8 6.70 17.01 0.67
CA PHE A 8 7.06 16.31 -0.56
C PHE A 8 7.84 15.01 -0.28
N HIS A 9 8.71 15.01 0.73
CA HIS A 9 9.47 13.82 1.11
C HIS A 9 8.55 12.70 1.62
N PHE A 10 7.64 13.02 2.55
CA PHE A 10 6.64 12.07 3.05
C PHE A 10 5.73 11.55 1.93
N THR A 11 5.31 12.43 1.02
CA THR A 11 4.46 12.04 -0.11
C THR A 11 5.19 11.08 -1.05
N ASN A 12 6.45 11.36 -1.39
CA ASN A 12 7.28 10.48 -2.22
C ASN A 12 7.57 9.14 -1.54
N PHE A 13 7.73 9.13 -0.21
CA PHE A 13 7.88 7.91 0.57
C PHE A 13 6.61 7.04 0.56
N LEU A 14 5.43 7.65 0.67
CA LEU A 14 4.14 6.95 0.63
C LEU A 14 3.73 6.48 -0.78
N LEU A 15 4.19 7.19 -1.83
CA LEU A 15 3.84 6.91 -3.22
C LEU A 15 3.91 5.43 -3.62
N PRO A 16 4.99 4.68 -3.35
CA PRO A 16 5.07 3.26 -3.70
C PRO A 16 4.03 2.40 -2.98
N ALA A 17 3.74 2.65 -1.70
CA ALA A 17 2.71 1.89 -0.99
C ALA A 17 1.32 2.15 -1.56
N VAL A 18 1.01 3.42 -1.85
CA VAL A 18 -0.28 3.80 -2.46
C VAL A 18 -0.41 3.22 -3.86
N ALA A 19 0.63 3.30 -4.68
CA ALA A 19 0.64 2.79 -6.04
C ALA A 19 0.39 1.27 -6.09
N VAL A 20 1.09 0.50 -5.25
CA VAL A 20 0.92 -0.96 -5.19
C VAL A 20 -0.47 -1.33 -4.62
N ALA A 21 -0.99 -0.57 -3.65
CA ALA A 21 -2.33 -0.81 -3.11
C ALA A 21 -3.41 -0.55 -4.18
N CYS A 22 -3.29 0.53 -4.95
CA CYS A 22 -4.15 0.82 -6.09
C CYS A 22 -4.08 -0.27 -7.16
N LEU A 23 -2.90 -0.83 -7.42
CA LEU A 23 -2.72 -1.89 -8.42
C LEU A 23 -3.30 -3.24 -7.98
N LEU A 24 -3.11 -3.62 -6.71
CA LEU A 24 -3.55 -4.91 -6.19
C LEU A 24 -5.05 -4.95 -5.87
N THR A 25 -5.63 -3.83 -5.43
CA THR A 25 -7.04 -3.75 -5.01
C THR A 25 -8.01 -4.27 -6.08
N PRO A 26 -7.95 -3.85 -7.37
CA PRO A 26 -8.78 -4.39 -8.44
C PRO A 26 -8.64 -5.91 -8.61
N GLY A 27 -7.42 -6.44 -8.46
CA GLY A 27 -7.15 -7.86 -8.54
C GLY A 27 -7.74 -8.65 -7.36
N VAL A 28 -7.98 -8.04 -6.21
CA VAL A 28 -8.59 -8.67 -5.04
C VAL A 28 -10.12 -8.60 -5.10
N VAL A 29 -10.67 -7.44 -5.48
CA VAL A 29 -12.12 -7.24 -5.51
C VAL A 29 -12.80 -7.74 -6.78
N GLY A 30 -12.04 -7.88 -7.88
CA GLY A 30 -12.54 -8.24 -9.20
C GLY A 30 -13.36 -7.13 -9.86
N TRP A 31 -13.60 -7.26 -11.18
CA TRP A 31 -14.31 -6.25 -11.98
C TRP A 31 -15.70 -5.86 -11.44
N ARG A 32 -16.43 -6.80 -10.84
CA ARG A 32 -17.75 -6.54 -10.23
C ARG A 32 -17.66 -5.78 -8.91
N GLY A 33 -16.51 -5.84 -8.24
CA GLY A 33 -16.22 -5.15 -6.98
C GLY A 33 -15.69 -3.72 -7.15
N LEU A 34 -15.35 -3.29 -8.36
CA LEU A 34 -14.90 -1.93 -8.71
C LEU A 34 -16.04 -0.90 -8.74
N ARG A 35 -16.98 -1.00 -7.81
CA ARG A 35 -18.09 -0.04 -7.68
C ARG A 35 -17.77 0.92 -6.56
N LEU A 36 -17.85 2.21 -6.86
CA LEU A 36 -17.64 3.29 -5.89
C LEU A 36 -18.88 3.57 -5.03
N SER A 37 -19.97 2.83 -5.24
CA SER A 37 -21.22 2.96 -4.48
C SER A 37 -21.78 1.60 -4.05
N GLY A 38 -22.49 1.58 -2.91
CA GLY A 38 -23.12 0.39 -2.35
C GLY A 38 -22.17 -0.54 -1.59
N PRO A 39 -22.60 -1.78 -1.27
CA PRO A 39 -21.83 -2.73 -0.46
C PRO A 39 -20.44 -3.07 -1.05
N ALA A 40 -20.33 -3.07 -2.38
CA ALA A 40 -19.07 -3.29 -3.09
C ALA A 40 -18.04 -2.19 -2.83
N ALA A 41 -18.48 -0.93 -2.66
CA ALA A 41 -17.59 0.18 -2.32
C ALA A 41 -16.94 -0.02 -0.95
N ARG A 42 -17.70 -0.54 0.02
CA ARG A 42 -17.16 -0.83 1.36
C ARG A 42 -16.02 -1.85 1.28
N ARG A 43 -16.19 -2.91 0.48
CA ARG A 43 -15.14 -3.91 0.27
C ARG A 43 -13.94 -3.33 -0.47
N LEU A 44 -14.18 -2.51 -1.50
CA LEU A 44 -13.13 -1.81 -2.25
C LEU A 44 -12.26 -0.94 -1.32
N TRP A 45 -12.89 -0.07 -0.55
CA TRP A 45 -12.19 0.80 0.40
C TRP A 45 -11.49 0.01 1.49
N HIS A 46 -12.15 -1.02 2.05
CA HIS A 46 -11.52 -1.87 3.07
C HIS A 46 -10.23 -2.51 2.56
N VAL A 47 -10.27 -3.16 1.38
CA VAL A 47 -9.10 -3.81 0.79
C VAL A 47 -7.99 -2.78 0.54
N TRP A 48 -8.34 -1.61 -0.01
CA TRP A 48 -7.37 -0.56 -0.28
C TRP A 48 -6.70 -0.03 0.99
N PHE A 49 -7.48 0.24 2.05
CA PHE A 49 -6.95 0.72 3.33
C PHE A 49 -6.05 -0.31 4.01
N VAL A 50 -6.42 -1.60 3.97
CA VAL A 50 -5.58 -2.66 4.55
C VAL A 50 -4.26 -2.78 3.79
N LEU A 51 -4.29 -2.81 2.46
CA LEU A 51 -3.08 -2.90 1.65
C LEU A 51 -2.20 -1.65 1.81
N GLY A 52 -2.78 -0.46 1.78
CA GLY A 52 -2.07 0.79 2.01
C GLY A 52 -1.43 0.85 3.40
N GLY A 53 -2.16 0.46 4.44
CA GLY A 53 -1.65 0.41 5.81
C GLY A 53 -0.48 -0.56 5.97
N VAL A 54 -0.57 -1.76 5.38
CA VAL A 54 0.54 -2.73 5.37
C VAL A 54 1.75 -2.17 4.62
N GLY A 55 1.55 -1.57 3.45
CA GLY A 55 2.63 -0.96 2.66
C GLY A 55 3.36 0.15 3.41
N VAL A 56 2.61 1.05 4.05
CA VAL A 56 3.17 2.12 4.90
C VAL A 56 3.93 1.53 6.09
N GLY A 57 3.35 0.51 6.76
CA GLY A 57 4.02 -0.17 7.87
C GLY A 57 5.37 -0.77 7.47
N VAL A 58 5.44 -1.44 6.31
CA VAL A 58 6.69 -2.01 5.80
C VAL A 58 7.72 -0.94 5.48
N LEU A 59 7.30 0.18 4.89
CA LEU A 59 8.18 1.31 4.62
C LEU A 59 8.75 1.90 5.91
N LEU A 60 7.91 2.10 6.94
CA LEU A 60 8.35 2.60 8.24
C LEU A 60 9.33 1.64 8.93
N ILE A 61 9.06 0.33 8.89
CA ILE A 61 9.97 -0.69 9.42
C ILE A 61 11.30 -0.68 8.67
N GLY A 62 11.25 -0.59 7.33
CA GLY A 62 12.44 -0.49 6.49
C GLY A 62 13.28 0.75 6.79
N LEU A 63 12.62 1.89 6.99
CA LEU A 63 13.27 3.14 7.36
C LEU A 63 13.92 3.05 8.75
N ALA A 64 13.20 2.50 9.74
CA ALA A 64 13.72 2.30 11.09
C ALA A 64 14.92 1.34 11.13
N TRP A 65 14.91 0.28 10.30
CA TRP A 65 15.98 -0.71 10.27
C TRP A 65 17.21 -0.24 9.51
N TYR A 66 17.03 0.36 8.32
CA TYR A 66 18.14 0.70 7.44
C TYR A 66 18.65 2.14 7.59
N GLY A 67 17.90 3.02 8.27
CA GLY A 67 18.28 4.42 8.49
C GLY A 67 18.42 5.25 7.21
N ARG A 68 18.08 4.68 6.04
CA ARG A 68 18.12 5.31 4.71
C ARG A 68 16.96 4.79 3.87
N ASP A 69 16.34 5.72 3.16
CA ASP A 69 15.36 5.41 2.12
C ASP A 69 15.97 4.61 0.97
N GLY A 70 15.19 3.68 0.41
CA GLY A 70 15.41 3.22 -0.96
C GLY A 70 16.31 2.00 -1.18
N LYS A 71 16.58 1.16 -0.16
CA LYS A 71 17.19 -0.15 -0.46
C LYS A 71 16.21 -1.04 -1.19
N VAL A 72 16.67 -1.71 -2.25
CA VAL A 72 15.89 -2.71 -3.03
C VAL A 72 15.24 -3.75 -2.11
N ALA A 73 15.90 -4.08 -0.99
CA ALA A 73 15.36 -4.96 0.06
C ALA A 73 14.01 -4.46 0.63
N THR A 74 13.85 -3.16 0.85
CA THR A 74 12.62 -2.57 1.39
C THR A 74 11.48 -2.66 0.38
N TYR A 75 11.78 -2.45 -0.91
CA TYR A 75 10.81 -2.62 -1.98
C TYR A 75 10.42 -4.09 -2.18
N ALA A 76 11.37 -5.01 -2.08
CA ALA A 76 11.09 -6.45 -2.13
C ALA A 76 10.18 -6.89 -0.97
N ALA A 77 10.48 -6.43 0.26
CA ALA A 77 9.64 -6.68 1.43
C ALA A 77 8.23 -6.09 1.25
N LEU A 78 8.12 -4.89 0.68
CA LEU A 78 6.84 -4.24 0.40
C LEU A 78 5.99 -5.08 -0.56
N VAL A 79 6.56 -5.51 -1.68
CA VAL A 79 5.86 -6.36 -2.66
C VAL A 79 5.44 -7.69 -2.06
N LEU A 80 6.31 -8.35 -1.28
CA LEU A 80 6.01 -9.63 -0.65
C LEU A 80 4.90 -9.49 0.41
N ALA A 81 4.97 -8.48 1.26
CA ALA A 81 3.97 -8.24 2.29
C ALA A 81 2.61 -7.87 1.68
N MET A 82 2.59 -6.91 0.74
CA MET A 82 1.34 -6.49 0.09
C MET A 82 0.75 -7.60 -0.78
N GLY A 83 1.58 -8.37 -1.49
CA GLY A 83 1.14 -9.52 -2.28
C GLY A 83 0.55 -10.63 -1.41
N SER A 84 1.17 -10.95 -0.28
CA SER A 84 0.67 -11.96 0.67
C SER A 84 -0.66 -11.52 1.30
N THR A 85 -0.76 -10.26 1.70
CA THR A 85 -2.01 -9.68 2.24
C THR A 85 -3.11 -9.67 1.18
N ALA A 86 -2.81 -9.29 -0.06
CA ALA A 86 -3.76 -9.32 -1.17
C ALA A 86 -4.26 -10.73 -1.47
N TRP A 87 -3.37 -11.73 -1.42
CA TRP A 87 -3.74 -13.13 -1.61
C TRP A 87 -4.68 -13.63 -0.49
N TRP A 88 -4.39 -13.27 0.76
CA TRP A 88 -5.24 -13.61 1.90
C TRP A 88 -6.62 -12.94 1.79
N LEU A 89 -6.68 -11.64 1.48
CA LEU A 89 -7.92 -10.89 1.26
C LEU A 89 -8.74 -11.32 0.04
N ARG A 90 -8.13 -12.02 -0.91
CA ARG A 90 -8.85 -12.61 -2.05
C ARG A 90 -9.51 -13.93 -1.66
N ARG A 91 -8.90 -14.69 -0.74
CA ARG A 91 -9.38 -16.01 -0.31
C ARG A 91 -10.49 -15.93 0.73
N HIS A 92 -10.52 -14.86 1.53
CA HIS A 92 -11.55 -14.56 2.53
C HIS A 92 -12.49 -13.45 2.06
#